data_AF-J3CET8-F1
#
_entry.id   AF-J3CET8-F1
#
_cell.length_a   1.000
_cell.length_b   1.000
_cell.length_c   1.000
_cell.angle_alpha   90.00
_cell.angle_beta   90.00
_cell.angle_gamma   90.00
#
_symmetry.space_group_name_H-M   'P 1'
#
loop_
_entity.id
_entity.type
_entity.pdbx_description
1 polymer ?
#
loop_
_entity_poly.entity_id
_entity_poly.type
_entity_poly.pdbx_seq_one_letter_code
_entity_poly.pdbx_strand_id
1 'polypeptide(L)'
;MTVYPFVSSFKDRHGKVRYRYRRGTRQISLKGEPGSPEFERQYELAANGISNLSDNHRANLIDRYVKSSLKRARTRSARQLVPMDITEPDVVSLLELQGWRCSVSGIPFPLKNVDQDRSNHAFRPSLDRVFPHLGYTKGNVRIVCEIVNLAMNNWGEGPLLTLVKEMRANALAN
;
A
#
# COMPACT_ATOMS: atom_id res chain seq x y z
N MET A 1 30.25 -13.96 14.85
CA MET A 1 29.27 -13.39 13.90
C MET A 1 28.07 -12.92 14.71
N THR A 2 27.70 -11.65 14.64
CA THR A 2 26.53 -11.15 15.39
C THR A 2 25.26 -11.72 14.76
N VAL A 3 24.41 -12.36 15.56
CA VAL A 3 23.15 -13.01 15.11
C VAL A 3 22.19 -12.02 14.43
N TYR A 4 22.32 -10.72 14.71
CA TYR A 4 21.48 -9.64 14.15
C TYR A 4 22.31 -8.57 13.43
N PRO A 5 22.62 -8.74 12.13
CA PRO A 5 23.22 -7.70 11.30
C PRO A 5 22.57 -6.32 11.46
N PHE A 6 23.39 -5.27 11.48
CA PHE A 6 22.97 -3.87 11.58
C PHE A 6 22.25 -3.48 12.88
N VAL A 7 22.21 -4.34 13.90
CA VAL A 7 21.66 -4.01 15.21
C VAL A 7 22.75 -3.54 16.18
N SER A 8 22.45 -2.48 16.93
CA SER A 8 23.29 -1.97 18.02
C SER A 8 22.45 -1.71 19.27
N SER A 9 23.04 -1.87 20.45
CA SER A 9 22.41 -1.49 21.72
C SER A 9 22.96 -0.16 22.23
N PHE A 10 22.17 0.56 23.03
CA PHE A 10 22.57 1.78 23.73
C PHE A 10 21.76 1.94 25.01
N LYS A 11 22.27 2.68 25.99
CA LYS A 11 21.50 3.03 27.20
C LYS A 11 20.72 4.33 26.95
N ASP A 12 19.44 4.33 27.31
CA ASP A 12 18.64 5.56 27.30
C ASP A 12 18.96 6.47 28.49
N ARG A 13 18.32 7.65 28.55
CA ARG A 13 18.51 8.64 29.63
C ARG A 13 18.16 8.12 31.03
N HIS A 14 17.46 6.99 31.13
CA HIS A 14 17.10 6.33 32.39
C HIS A 14 17.96 5.07 32.64
N GLY A 15 19.02 4.87 31.85
CA GLY A 15 19.94 3.73 31.98
C GLY A 15 19.42 2.42 31.38
N LYS A 16 18.22 2.39 30.81
CA LYS A 16 17.64 1.18 30.22
C LYS A 16 18.30 0.86 28.88
N VAL A 17 18.69 -0.39 28.69
CA VAL A 17 19.25 -0.86 27.41
C VAL A 17 18.14 -0.89 26.36
N ARG A 18 18.41 -0.24 25.23
CA ARG A 18 17.56 -0.17 24.04
C ARG A 18 18.32 -0.70 22.84
N TYR A 19 17.57 -1.23 21.88
CA TYR A 19 18.13 -1.77 20.65
C TYR A 19 17.67 -0.93 19.45
N ARG A 20 18.56 -0.74 18.48
CA ARG A 20 18.23 -0.09 17.21
C ARG A 20 18.84 -0.82 16.03
N TYR A 21 18.10 -0.91 14.94
CA TYR A 21 18.60 -1.32 13.63
C TYR A 21 19.05 -0.08 12.85
N ARG A 22 20.26 -0.09 12.27
CA ARG A 22 20.81 1.02 11.47
C ARG A 22 21.50 0.52 10.20
N ARG A 23 20.93 0.86 9.04
CA ARG A 23 21.52 0.56 7.72
C ARG A 23 21.51 1.84 6.86
N GLY A 24 22.69 2.39 6.60
CA GLY A 24 22.83 3.70 5.96
C GLY A 24 22.22 4.83 6.82
N THR A 25 21.34 5.63 6.21
CA THR A 25 20.60 6.73 6.88
C THR A 25 19.38 6.25 7.66
N ARG A 26 18.93 5.01 7.46
CA ARG A 26 17.74 4.46 8.11
C ARG A 26 18.07 3.96 9.51
N GLN A 27 17.35 4.45 10.51
CA GLN A 27 17.45 4.02 11.91
C GLN A 27 16.06 3.67 12.46
N ILE A 28 15.91 2.48 13.05
CA ILE A 28 14.65 1.99 13.64
C ILE A 28 14.95 1.53 15.07
N SER A 29 14.17 1.99 16.05
CA SER A 29 14.22 1.43 17.40
C SER A 29 13.49 0.08 17.42
N LEU A 30 14.15 -0.95 17.95
CA LEU A 30 13.57 -2.28 18.16
C LEU A 30 13.04 -2.36 19.59
N LYS A 31 11.80 -2.83 19.75
CA LYS A 31 11.20 -3.12 21.05
C LYS A 31 11.50 -4.56 21.47
N GLY A 32 11.48 -4.81 22.78
CA GLY A 32 11.85 -6.09 23.35
C GLY A 32 13.36 -6.31 23.45
N GLU A 33 13.74 -7.48 23.92
CA GLU A 33 15.12 -7.97 23.99
C GLU A 33 15.41 -8.94 22.84
N PRO A 34 16.66 -9.06 22.37
CA PRO A 34 17.04 -10.06 21.38
C PRO A 34 16.54 -11.47 21.76
N GLY A 35 15.89 -12.18 20.84
CA GLY A 35 15.23 -13.46 21.09
C GLY A 35 13.77 -13.37 21.53
N SER A 36 13.26 -12.19 21.89
CA SER A 36 11.83 -12.01 22.20
C SER A 36 10.99 -11.93 20.91
N PRO A 37 9.74 -12.45 20.90
CA PRO A 37 8.89 -12.42 19.70
C PRO A 37 8.69 -11.02 19.11
N GLU A 38 8.60 -9.98 19.95
CA GLU A 38 8.44 -8.60 19.50
C GLU A 38 9.72 -8.09 18.82
N PHE A 39 10.89 -8.41 19.37
CA PHE A 39 12.17 -8.03 18.81
C PHE A 39 12.39 -8.72 17.46
N GLU A 40 12.21 -10.03 17.39
CA GLU A 40 12.42 -10.82 16.18
C GLU A 40 11.56 -10.29 15.03
N ARG A 41 10.27 -10.08 15.30
CA ARG A 41 9.34 -9.51 14.31
C ARG A 41 9.79 -8.13 13.83
N GLN A 42 10.17 -7.23 14.72
CA GLN A 42 10.59 -5.88 14.32
C GLN A 42 11.93 -5.88 13.59
N TYR A 43 12.83 -6.77 13.96
CA TYR A 43 14.10 -6.97 13.29
C TYR A 43 13.90 -7.49 11.86
N GLU A 44 13.09 -8.53 11.68
CA GLU A 44 12.75 -9.08 10.35
C GLU A 44 12.13 -8.01 9.45
N LEU A 45 11.18 -7.23 9.96
CA LEU A 45 10.56 -6.13 9.22
C LEU A 45 11.62 -5.09 8.81
N ALA A 46 12.50 -4.69 9.72
CA ALA A 46 13.56 -3.72 9.45
C ALA A 46 14.59 -4.24 8.44
N ALA A 47 15.00 -5.50 8.55
CA ALA A 47 15.94 -6.18 7.66
C ALA A 47 15.37 -6.31 6.24
N ASN A 48 14.08 -6.63 6.11
CA ASN A 48 13.35 -6.71 4.85
C ASN A 48 12.92 -5.35 4.28
N GLY A 49 13.31 -4.24 4.91
CA GLY A 49 13.02 -2.90 4.41
C GLY A 49 11.56 -2.42 4.66
N ILE A 50 10.78 -3.18 5.42
CA ILE A 50 9.40 -2.88 5.80
C ILE A 50 9.44 -1.89 6.98
N SER A 51 8.76 -0.74 6.87
CA SER A 51 8.75 0.28 7.93
C SER A 51 7.66 -0.02 8.95
N ASN A 52 8.00 -0.03 10.24
CA ASN A 52 7.03 0.04 11.33
C ASN A 52 6.45 1.46 11.40
N LEU A 53 5.36 1.70 10.69
CA LEU A 53 4.47 2.82 11.01
C LEU A 53 3.86 2.53 12.37
N SER A 54 3.69 3.55 13.23
CA SER A 54 2.81 3.37 14.38
C SER A 54 1.40 3.03 13.89
N ASP A 55 0.65 2.23 14.65
CA ASP A 55 -0.72 1.85 14.30
C ASP A 55 -1.59 3.11 14.03
N ASN A 56 -1.36 4.18 14.80
CA ASN A 56 -2.00 5.48 14.60
C ASN A 56 -1.62 6.14 13.26
N HIS A 57 -0.35 6.09 12.84
CA HIS A 57 0.05 6.64 11.55
C HIS A 57 -0.59 5.86 10.41
N ARG A 58 -0.61 4.52 10.50
CA ARG A 58 -1.25 3.66 9.51
C ARG A 58 -2.75 3.96 9.42
N ALA A 59 -3.45 4.05 10.55
CA ALA A 59 -4.85 4.43 10.60
C ALA A 59 -5.10 5.80 9.93
N ASN A 60 -4.26 6.80 10.20
CA ASN A 60 -4.36 8.12 9.59
C ASN A 60 -4.13 8.10 8.06
N LEU A 61 -3.23 7.25 7.55
CA LEU A 61 -3.04 7.09 6.10
C LEU A 61 -4.28 6.46 5.45
N ILE A 62 -4.85 5.44 6.08
CA ILE A 62 -6.06 4.76 5.61
C ILE A 62 -7.22 5.75 5.58
N ASP A 63 -7.47 6.46 6.67
CA ASP A 63 -8.53 7.46 6.78
C ASP A 63 -8.41 8.55 5.68
N ARG A 64 -7.21 9.11 5.49
CA ARG A 64 -6.94 10.08 4.43
C ARG A 64 -7.23 9.51 3.04
N TYR A 65 -6.78 8.29 2.76
CA TYR A 65 -7.07 7.62 1.49
C TYR A 65 -8.58 7.48 1.29
N VAL A 66 -9.28 6.85 2.22
CA VAL A 66 -10.72 6.53 2.16
C VAL A 66 -11.55 7.80 1.90
N LYS A 67 -11.33 8.85 2.70
CA LYS A 67 -12.01 10.14 2.53
C LYS A 67 -11.74 10.76 1.17
N SER A 68 -10.47 10.77 0.75
CA SER A 68 -10.10 11.34 -0.55
C SER A 68 -10.68 10.55 -1.72
N SER A 69 -10.73 9.21 -1.64
CA SER A 69 -11.25 8.36 -2.70
C SER A 69 -12.76 8.52 -2.85
N LEU A 70 -13.51 8.57 -1.74
CA LEU A 70 -14.96 8.75 -1.78
C LEU A 70 -15.35 10.16 -2.25
N LYS A 71 -14.58 11.19 -1.87
CA LYS A 71 -14.77 12.54 -2.40
C LYS A 71 -14.64 12.54 -3.94
N ARG A 72 -13.57 11.93 -4.48
CA ARG A 72 -13.37 11.83 -5.94
C ARG A 72 -14.47 11.00 -6.62
N ALA A 73 -14.86 9.87 -6.03
CA ALA A 73 -15.93 9.01 -6.54
C ALA A 73 -17.25 9.77 -6.62
N ARG A 74 -17.61 10.52 -5.57
CA ARG A 74 -18.83 11.35 -5.52
C ARG A 74 -18.86 12.43 -6.59
N THR A 75 -17.74 13.13 -6.79
CA THR A 75 -17.64 14.12 -7.88
C THR A 75 -17.79 13.46 -9.24
N ARG A 76 -17.16 12.29 -9.46
CA ARG A 76 -17.23 11.58 -10.74
C ARG A 76 -18.61 10.98 -10.99
N SER A 77 -19.26 10.40 -9.99
CA SER A 77 -20.58 9.81 -10.11
C SER A 77 -21.64 10.86 -10.45
N ALA A 78 -21.61 12.02 -9.77
CA ALA A 78 -22.47 13.16 -10.09
C ALA A 78 -22.26 13.66 -11.52
N ARG A 79 -21.00 13.79 -11.97
CA ARG A 79 -20.68 14.25 -13.33
C ARG A 79 -21.11 13.25 -14.41
N GLN A 80 -21.03 11.95 -14.14
CA GLN A 80 -21.37 10.89 -15.09
C GLN A 80 -22.81 10.40 -14.95
N LEU A 81 -23.59 10.94 -14.01
CA LEU A 81 -24.96 10.53 -13.70
C LEU A 81 -25.07 9.02 -13.42
N VAL A 82 -24.10 8.47 -12.70
CA VAL A 82 -24.11 7.05 -12.30
C VAL A 82 -24.38 6.90 -10.78
N PRO A 83 -24.99 5.78 -10.34
CA PRO A 83 -25.25 5.55 -8.93
C PRO A 83 -23.99 5.53 -8.05
N MET A 84 -24.15 5.81 -6.77
CA MET A 84 -23.12 5.64 -5.75
C MET A 84 -23.76 5.21 -4.43
N ASP A 85 -23.44 4.02 -3.94
CA ASP A 85 -23.97 3.47 -2.68
C ASP A 85 -22.87 3.00 -1.69
N ILE A 86 -21.59 3.15 -2.07
CA ILE A 86 -20.45 2.76 -1.23
C ILE A 86 -20.17 3.78 -0.12
N THR A 87 -19.78 3.28 1.04
CA THR A 87 -19.46 4.04 2.26
C THR A 87 -18.00 3.91 2.67
N GLU A 88 -17.56 4.67 3.69
CA GLU A 88 -16.20 4.53 4.25
C GLU A 88 -15.90 3.10 4.75
N PRO A 89 -16.78 2.45 5.55
CA PRO A 89 -16.60 1.06 5.94
C PRO A 89 -16.49 0.07 4.78
N ASP A 90 -17.21 0.30 3.68
CA ASP A 90 -17.14 -0.57 2.51
C ASP A 90 -15.75 -0.50 1.86
N VAL A 91 -15.15 0.69 1.77
CA VAL A 91 -13.81 0.88 1.21
C VAL A 91 -12.73 0.26 2.12
N VAL A 92 -12.88 0.38 3.43
CA VAL A 92 -11.96 -0.26 4.40
C VAL A 92 -12.06 -1.78 4.30
N SER A 93 -13.28 -2.32 4.33
CA SER A 93 -13.52 -3.77 4.16
C SER A 93 -12.92 -4.28 2.85
N LEU A 94 -13.03 -3.51 1.77
CA LEU A 94 -12.46 -3.86 0.47
C LEU A 94 -10.92 -3.87 0.47
N LEU A 95 -10.27 -2.92 1.15
CA LEU A 95 -8.81 -2.93 1.34
C LEU A 95 -8.35 -4.19 2.09
N GLU A 96 -9.09 -4.57 3.13
CA GLU A 96 -8.79 -5.74 3.98
C GLU A 96 -9.01 -7.05 3.23
N LEU A 97 -10.16 -7.20 2.54
CA LEU A 97 -10.48 -8.36 1.70
C LEU A 97 -9.45 -8.57 0.58
N GLN A 98 -8.91 -7.49 0.01
CA GLN A 98 -7.85 -7.55 -0.98
C GLN A 98 -6.44 -7.75 -0.39
N GLY A 99 -6.31 -7.90 0.93
CA GLY A 99 -5.03 -8.10 1.60
C GLY A 99 -4.06 -6.93 1.38
N TRP A 100 -4.57 -5.70 1.29
CA TRP A 100 -3.78 -4.48 1.03
C TRP A 100 -2.99 -4.51 -0.28
N ARG A 101 -3.55 -5.18 -1.31
CA ARG A 101 -2.94 -5.32 -2.64
C ARG A 101 -3.89 -4.84 -3.74
N CYS A 102 -3.32 -4.47 -4.87
CA CYS A 102 -4.08 -4.25 -6.10
C CYS A 102 -4.77 -5.55 -6.52
N SER A 103 -6.09 -5.49 -6.76
CA SER A 103 -6.86 -6.66 -7.18
C SER A 103 -6.56 -7.17 -8.59
N VAL A 104 -5.90 -6.36 -9.42
CA VAL A 104 -5.51 -6.74 -10.80
C VAL A 104 -4.05 -7.21 -10.85
N SER A 105 -3.10 -6.43 -10.30
CA SER A 105 -1.67 -6.74 -10.41
C SER A 105 -1.10 -7.54 -9.22
N GLY A 106 -1.81 -7.61 -8.09
CA GLY A 106 -1.31 -8.21 -6.85
C GLY A 106 -0.22 -7.40 -6.13
N ILE A 107 0.19 -6.26 -6.68
CA ILE A 107 1.21 -5.38 -6.09
C ILE A 107 0.70 -4.84 -4.75
N PRO A 108 1.52 -4.93 -3.67
CA PRO A 108 1.15 -4.38 -2.38
C PRO A 108 1.13 -2.85 -2.42
N PHE A 109 0.11 -2.24 -1.81
CA PHE A 109 0.03 -0.78 -1.75
C PHE A 109 1.14 -0.20 -0.87
N PRO A 110 1.86 0.84 -1.35
CA PRO A 110 2.89 1.49 -0.56
C PRO A 110 2.24 2.27 0.59
N LEU A 111 2.43 1.83 1.84
CA LEU A 111 1.98 2.54 3.03
C LEU A 111 2.96 3.65 3.49
N LYS A 112 3.89 4.11 2.66
CA LYS A 112 4.92 5.09 3.05
C LYS A 112 4.57 6.50 2.61
N ASN A 113 5.15 7.48 3.31
CA ASN A 113 4.99 8.91 3.07
C ASN A 113 5.05 9.23 1.58
N VAL A 114 3.87 9.49 1.07
CA VAL A 114 3.57 9.55 -0.32
C VAL A 114 4.13 10.83 -0.96
N ASP A 115 4.53 11.79 -0.13
CA ASP A 115 4.89 13.15 -0.53
C ASP A 115 6.35 13.31 -1.00
N GLN A 116 7.26 12.38 -0.69
CA GLN A 116 8.69 12.56 -1.02
C GLN A 116 9.16 11.79 -2.26
N ASP A 117 8.42 10.78 -2.72
CA ASP A 117 8.82 9.96 -3.86
C ASP A 117 7.69 9.86 -4.89
N ARG A 118 7.80 10.66 -5.95
CA ARG A 118 6.85 10.69 -7.07
C ARG A 118 6.78 9.35 -7.82
N SER A 119 7.86 8.56 -7.81
CA SER A 119 7.87 7.26 -8.49
C SER A 119 6.91 6.25 -7.84
N ASN A 120 6.69 6.38 -6.53
CA ASN A 120 5.76 5.56 -5.78
C ASN A 120 4.28 5.94 -5.99
N HIS A 121 3.99 7.02 -6.72
CA HIS A 121 2.60 7.44 -6.99
C HIS A 121 1.89 6.44 -7.89
N ALA A 122 2.62 5.85 -8.84
CA ALA A 122 2.10 4.82 -9.75
C ALA A 122 1.45 3.63 -9.03
N PHE A 123 1.97 3.23 -7.87
CA PHE A 123 1.51 2.04 -7.14
C PHE A 123 0.56 2.35 -5.98
N ARG A 124 0.17 3.62 -5.78
CA ARG A 124 -0.82 3.99 -4.76
C ARG A 124 -2.17 3.35 -5.03
N PRO A 125 -2.99 3.13 -3.98
CA PRO A 125 -4.35 2.63 -4.16
C PRO A 125 -5.22 3.65 -4.89
N SER A 126 -6.04 3.15 -5.80
CA SER A 126 -7.04 3.89 -6.56
C SER A 126 -8.36 3.12 -6.54
N LEU A 127 -9.44 3.81 -6.20
CA LEU A 127 -10.79 3.26 -6.26
C LEU A 127 -11.28 3.22 -7.71
N ASP A 128 -11.52 2.01 -8.21
CA ASP A 128 -11.87 1.70 -9.59
C ASP A 128 -13.23 0.99 -9.68
N ARG A 129 -13.90 1.12 -10.83
CA ARG A 129 -15.13 0.41 -11.13
C ARG A 129 -14.81 -0.82 -11.98
N VAL A 130 -15.31 -1.99 -11.57
CA VAL A 130 -15.11 -3.23 -12.35
C VAL A 130 -15.73 -3.09 -13.73
N PHE A 131 -16.98 -2.62 -13.78
CA PHE A 131 -17.68 -2.26 -15.00
C PHE A 131 -17.79 -0.73 -15.09
N PRO A 132 -17.06 -0.06 -15.99
CA PRO A 132 -16.98 1.40 -16.05
C PRO A 132 -18.30 2.12 -16.33
N HIS A 133 -19.24 1.44 -16.98
CA HIS A 133 -20.57 1.99 -17.31
C HIS A 133 -21.56 1.90 -16.13
N LEU A 134 -21.23 1.15 -15.09
CA LEU A 134 -22.01 1.08 -13.85
C LEU A 134 -21.54 2.13 -12.83
N GLY A 135 -22.26 2.22 -11.71
CA GLY A 135 -21.99 3.15 -10.61
C GLY A 135 -20.88 2.72 -9.67
N TYR A 136 -20.57 3.57 -8.70
CA TYR A 136 -19.74 3.21 -7.55
C TYR A 136 -20.61 2.47 -6.53
N THR A 137 -20.92 1.21 -6.82
CA THR A 137 -21.84 0.40 -6.01
C THR A 137 -21.15 -0.80 -5.36
N LYS A 138 -21.74 -1.33 -4.29
CA LYS A 138 -21.34 -2.62 -3.70
C LYS A 138 -21.33 -3.69 -4.80
N GLY A 139 -20.19 -4.37 -4.96
CA GLY A 139 -19.98 -5.38 -6.01
C GLY A 139 -19.46 -4.84 -7.35
N ASN A 140 -19.50 -3.53 -7.62
CA ASN A 140 -18.92 -2.93 -8.82
C ASN A 140 -17.68 -2.06 -8.54
N VAL A 141 -17.09 -2.18 -7.35
CA VAL A 141 -15.88 -1.43 -6.99
C VAL A 141 -14.76 -2.34 -6.56
N ARG A 142 -13.55 -1.90 -6.83
CA ARG A 142 -12.30 -2.56 -6.43
C ARG A 142 -11.23 -1.52 -6.17
N ILE A 143 -10.14 -1.93 -5.55
CA ILE A 143 -8.98 -1.05 -5.35
C ILE A 143 -7.82 -1.60 -6.16
N VAL A 144 -7.30 -0.76 -7.07
CA VAL A 144 -6.19 -1.11 -7.96
C VAL A 144 -5.03 -0.13 -7.77
N CYS A 145 -3.85 -0.42 -8.31
CA CYS A 145 -2.80 0.59 -8.39
C CYS A 145 -3.24 1.72 -9.34
N GLU A 146 -2.82 2.94 -9.06
CA GLU A 146 -3.12 4.11 -9.90
C GLU A 146 -2.70 3.90 -11.36
N ILE A 147 -1.50 3.37 -11.60
CA ILE A 147 -1.02 3.05 -12.96
C ILE A 147 -1.90 2.02 -13.67
N VAL A 148 -2.44 1.05 -12.92
CA VAL A 148 -3.34 0.03 -13.46
C VAL A 148 -4.67 0.66 -13.84
N ASN A 149 -5.24 1.51 -12.98
CA ASN A 149 -6.48 2.24 -13.30
C ASN A 149 -6.32 3.12 -14.55
N LEU A 150 -5.21 3.84 -14.65
CA LEU A 150 -4.90 4.71 -15.79
C LEU A 150 -4.72 3.91 -17.09
N ALA A 151 -4.05 2.76 -17.02
CA ALA A 151 -3.83 1.91 -18.18
C ALA A 151 -5.11 1.20 -18.65
N MET A 152 -5.97 0.76 -17.72
CA MET A 152 -7.27 0.18 -18.07
C MET A 152 -8.23 1.22 -18.63
N ASN A 153 -8.27 2.43 -18.05
CA ASN A 153 -9.17 3.51 -18.44
C ASN A 153 -10.60 2.98 -18.71
N ASN A 154 -11.20 3.32 -19.85
CA ASN A 154 -12.49 2.79 -20.29
C ASN A 154 -12.39 1.48 -21.09
N TRP A 155 -11.18 0.95 -21.31
CA TRP A 155 -10.95 -0.29 -22.06
C TRP A 155 -11.07 -1.55 -21.20
N GLY A 156 -10.85 -1.43 -19.88
CA GLY A 156 -10.91 -2.53 -18.93
C GLY A 156 -9.63 -3.40 -18.94
N GLU A 157 -9.72 -4.59 -18.33
CA GLU A 157 -8.55 -5.46 -18.11
C GLU A 157 -8.01 -6.14 -19.35
N GLY A 158 -8.86 -6.51 -20.31
CA GLY A 158 -8.46 -7.31 -21.47
C GLY A 158 -7.28 -6.69 -22.23
N PRO A 159 -7.40 -5.44 -22.71
CA PRO A 159 -6.30 -4.76 -23.40
C PRO A 159 -5.05 -4.58 -22.54
N LEU A 160 -5.20 -4.34 -21.23
CA LEU A 160 -4.05 -4.27 -20.32
C LEU A 160 -3.30 -5.61 -20.23
N LEU A 161 -4.03 -6.73 -20.10
CA LEU A 161 -3.42 -8.06 -20.01
C LEU A 161 -2.68 -8.43 -21.31
N THR A 162 -3.27 -8.11 -22.46
CA THR A 162 -2.59 -8.26 -23.76
C THR A 162 -1.31 -7.44 -23.82
N LEU A 163 -1.36 -6.15 -23.43
CA LEU A 163 -0.19 -5.28 -23.42
C LEU A 163 0.93 -5.84 -22.53
N VAL A 164 0.61 -6.26 -21.30
CA VAL A 164 1.59 -6.82 -20.37
C VAL A 164 2.23 -8.09 -20.91
N LYS A 165 1.44 -8.97 -21.55
CA LYS A 165 1.94 -10.19 -22.18
C LYS A 165 2.96 -9.87 -23.27
N GLU A 166 2.63 -8.97 -24.20
CA GLU A 166 3.51 -8.61 -25.32
C GLU A 166 4.76 -7.85 -24.86
N MET A 167 4.62 -6.93 -23.90
CA MET A 167 5.78 -6.23 -23.29
C MET A 167 6.75 -7.22 -22.64
N ARG A 168 6.23 -8.23 -21.93
CA ARG A 168 7.07 -9.25 -21.30
C ARG A 168 7.75 -10.14 -22.33
N ALA A 169 7.04 -10.55 -23.39
CA ALA A 169 7.62 -11.32 -24.48
C ALA A 169 8.76 -10.54 -25.16
N ASN A 170 8.55 -9.26 -25.44
CA ASN A 170 9.58 -8.40 -26.03
C ASN A 170 10.79 -8.18 -25.09
N ALA A 171 10.56 -8.03 -23.79
CA ALA A 171 11.64 -7.85 -22.81
C ALA A 171 12.51 -9.10 -22.62
N LEU A 172 11.99 -10.30 -22.91
CA LEU A 172 12.74 -11.56 -22.85
C LEU A 172 13.47 -11.88 -24.17
N ALA A 173 13.09 -11.20 -25.26
CA ALA A 173 13.71 -11.37 -26.58
C ALA A 173 14.90 -10.44 -26.81
N ASN A 174 15.13 -9.46 -25.92
CA ASN A 174 16.26 -8.54 -25.92
C ASN A 174 17.17 -8.82 -24.72
#